data_AF-A0A1B0D1G5-F1
#
_entry.id   AF-A0A1B0D1G5-F1
#
_cell.length_a   1.000
_cell.length_b   1.000
_cell.length_c   1.000
_cell.angle_alpha   90.00
_cell.angle_beta   90.00
_cell.angle_gamma   90.00
#
_symmetry.space_group_name_H-M   'P 1'
#
loop_
_entity.id
_entity.type
_entity.pdbx_description
1 polymer ?
#
loop_
_entity_poly.entity_id
_entity_poly.type
_entity_poly.pdbx_seq_one_letter_code
_entity_poly.pdbx_strand_id
1 'polypeptide(L)'
;MYLSSPYLIVLLIAQLFLLTSASVPLVINTWNFRDANFQAWKALYWEGRTPLDALVAGCSACEIKQCDTSVGFGGSPDEQGNTSLDAMIMDGRTMNVGAVANVRNVKNVIGVARHVLEYTRHTLLAGDQVSEFAQEMGFPLESLQTTASRQQWQNWLANNCQPNFW
;
A
#
# COMPACT_ATOMS: atom_id res chain seq x y z
N MET A 1 -9.49 -4.66 62.69
CA MET A 1 -9.14 -5.97 62.09
C MET A 1 -9.60 -5.95 60.63
N TYR A 2 -8.77 -5.44 59.72
CA TYR A 2 -9.00 -5.60 58.28
C TYR A 2 -8.16 -6.78 57.84
N LEU A 3 -8.80 -7.94 57.68
CA LEU A 3 -8.17 -9.13 57.10
C LEU A 3 -7.88 -8.82 55.63
N SER A 4 -6.60 -8.65 55.31
CA SER A 4 -6.05 -8.66 53.96
C SER A 4 -6.36 -10.01 53.33
N SER A 5 -7.48 -10.09 52.60
CA SER A 5 -7.89 -11.33 51.93
C SER A 5 -6.87 -11.66 50.83
N PRO A 6 -6.15 -12.80 50.93
CA PRO A 6 -5.17 -13.20 49.91
C PRO A 6 -5.84 -13.38 48.53
N TYR A 7 -7.15 -13.62 48.51
CA TYR A 7 -7.95 -13.73 47.29
C TYR A 7 -8.08 -12.41 46.53
N LEU A 8 -8.07 -11.26 47.21
CA LEU A 8 -8.16 -9.95 46.54
C LEU A 8 -6.86 -9.64 45.77
N ILE A 9 -5.71 -10.00 46.35
CA ILE A 9 -4.40 -9.86 45.72
C ILE A 9 -4.27 -10.83 44.53
N VAL A 10 -4.74 -12.07 44.68
CA VAL A 10 -4.74 -13.05 43.58
C VAL A 10 -5.67 -12.61 42.44
N LEU A 11 -6.84 -12.04 42.73
CA LEU A 11 -7.75 -11.46 41.72
C LEU A 11 -7.14 -10.25 41.01
N LEU A 12 -6.47 -9.35 41.74
CA LEU A 12 -5.76 -8.21 41.16
C LEU A 12 -4.59 -8.64 40.28
N ILE A 13 -3.80 -9.64 40.72
CA ILE A 13 -2.70 -10.20 39.93
C ILE A 13 -3.25 -10.93 38.68
N ALA A 14 -4.35 -11.66 38.79
CA ALA A 14 -5.01 -12.30 37.65
C ALA A 14 -5.55 -11.27 36.64
N GLN A 15 -6.10 -10.14 37.11
CA GLN A 15 -6.50 -9.02 36.24
C GLN A 15 -5.29 -8.33 35.58
N LEU A 16 -4.16 -8.22 36.28
CA LEU A 16 -2.89 -7.73 35.71
C LEU A 16 -2.31 -8.68 34.65
N PHE A 17 -2.46 -9.99 34.81
CA PHE A 17 -2.05 -10.98 33.80
C PHE A 17 -2.99 -11.03 32.59
N LEU A 18 -4.29 -10.75 32.78
CA LEU A 18 -5.24 -10.60 31.66
C LEU A 18 -5.00 -9.36 30.78
N LEU A 19 -4.15 -8.43 31.21
CA LEU A 19 -3.69 -7.28 30.41
C LEU A 19 -2.55 -7.64 29.44
N THR A 20 -2.14 -8.91 29.35
CA THR A 20 -1.00 -9.33 28.51
C THR A 20 -1.44 -9.74 27.10
N SER A 21 -1.44 -8.75 26.21
CA SER A 21 -0.81 -8.82 24.87
C SER A 21 -1.12 -7.53 24.11
N ALA A 22 -0.67 -6.39 24.63
CA ALA A 22 -0.62 -5.18 23.81
C ALA A 22 0.40 -5.44 22.68
N SER A 23 -0.08 -5.85 21.50
CA SER A 23 0.75 -5.89 20.30
C SER A 23 1.20 -4.46 20.04
N VAL A 24 2.49 -4.19 20.23
CA VAL A 24 3.06 -2.90 19.89
C VAL A 24 2.84 -2.71 18.38
N PRO A 25 2.27 -1.58 17.93
CA PRO A 25 2.15 -1.31 16.51
C PRO A 25 3.54 -1.44 15.87
N LEU A 26 3.60 -2.20 14.78
CA LEU A 26 4.83 -2.51 14.07
C LEU A 26 4.57 -2.28 12.58
N VAL A 27 5.48 -1.55 11.95
CA VAL A 27 5.46 -1.32 10.51
C VAL A 27 6.78 -1.82 9.95
N ILE A 28 6.70 -2.66 8.93
CA ILE A 28 7.85 -3.19 8.19
C ILE A 28 7.56 -3.00 6.70
N ASN A 29 8.54 -2.54 5.95
CA ASN A 29 8.50 -2.42 4.49
C ASN A 29 9.74 -3.06 3.87
N THR A 30 9.65 -3.39 2.57
CA THR A 30 10.80 -3.81 1.76
C THR A 30 11.69 -2.62 1.39
N TRP A 31 13.00 -2.85 1.29
CA TRP A 31 14.02 -1.85 0.91
C TRP A 31 14.18 -0.69 1.91
N ASN A 32 15.13 0.22 1.63
CA ASN A 32 15.46 1.36 2.49
C ASN A 32 14.51 2.57 2.28
N PHE A 33 13.20 2.34 2.14
CA PHE A 33 12.19 3.39 1.95
C PHE A 33 11.72 3.95 3.29
N ARG A 34 12.61 4.64 4.00
CA ARG A 34 12.35 5.15 5.37
C ARG A 34 11.14 6.06 5.45
N ASP A 35 10.87 6.83 4.39
CA ASP A 35 9.71 7.71 4.33
C ASP A 35 8.39 6.95 4.28
N ALA A 36 8.35 5.77 3.65
CA ALA A 36 7.16 4.91 3.65
C ALA A 36 6.84 4.45 5.07
N ASN A 37 7.85 3.96 5.81
CA ASN A 37 7.68 3.62 7.23
C ASN A 37 7.28 4.82 8.07
N PHE A 38 7.88 5.99 7.83
CA PHE A 38 7.52 7.19 8.57
C PHE A 38 6.05 7.58 8.37
N GLN A 39 5.55 7.57 7.13
CA GLN A 39 4.14 7.90 6.85
C GLN A 39 3.19 6.84 7.43
N ALA A 40 3.51 5.56 7.29
CA ALA A 40 2.71 4.49 7.89
C ALA A 40 2.71 4.57 9.43
N TRP A 41 3.86 4.79 10.05
CA TRP A 41 3.99 4.96 11.51
C TRP A 41 3.22 6.19 12.01
N LYS A 42 3.33 7.32 11.31
CA LYS A 42 2.58 8.54 11.61
C LYS A 42 1.08 8.26 11.62
N ALA A 43 0.57 7.62 10.56
CA ALA A 43 -0.85 7.26 10.47
C ALA A 43 -1.28 6.31 11.58
N LEU A 44 -0.51 5.23 11.83
CA LEU A 44 -0.88 4.19 12.79
C LEU A 44 -0.77 4.65 14.25
N TYR A 45 0.37 5.23 14.62
CA TYR A 45 0.73 5.48 16.02
C TYR A 45 0.42 6.89 16.48
N TRP A 46 0.75 7.91 15.68
CA TRP A 46 0.53 9.30 16.09
C TRP A 46 -0.89 9.79 15.81
N GLU A 47 -1.48 9.38 14.69
CA GLU A 47 -2.84 9.77 14.30
C GLU A 47 -3.90 8.76 14.76
N GLY A 48 -3.49 7.56 15.20
CA GLY A 48 -4.41 6.51 15.68
C GLY A 48 -5.33 5.96 14.60
N ARG A 49 -4.92 6.03 13.33
CA ARG A 49 -5.69 5.50 12.19
C ARG A 49 -5.61 3.98 12.12
N THR A 50 -6.43 3.37 11.26
CA THR A 50 -6.45 1.91 11.14
C THR A 50 -5.15 1.37 10.52
N PRO A 51 -4.81 0.08 10.72
CA PRO A 51 -3.69 -0.54 10.02
C PRO A 51 -3.79 -0.42 8.49
N LEU A 52 -5.01 -0.46 7.93
CA LEU A 52 -5.24 -0.30 6.50
C LEU A 52 -4.95 1.13 6.03
N ASP A 53 -5.34 2.14 6.81
CA ASP A 53 -4.96 3.53 6.55
C ASP A 53 -3.43 3.72 6.55
N ALA A 54 -2.75 3.07 7.49
CA ALA A 54 -1.30 3.13 7.60
C ALA A 54 -0.60 2.49 6.39
N LEU A 55 -1.12 1.36 5.90
CA LEU A 55 -0.63 0.72 4.67
C LEU A 55 -0.80 1.64 3.45
N VAL A 56 -1.99 2.25 3.29
CA VAL A 56 -2.23 3.23 2.21
C VAL A 56 -1.26 4.40 2.32
N ALA A 57 -1.12 5.00 3.51
CA ALA A 57 -0.22 6.14 3.72
C ALA A 57 1.25 5.81 3.39
N GLY A 58 1.74 4.64 3.81
CA GLY A 58 3.11 4.19 3.55
C GLY A 58 3.37 3.90 2.07
N CYS A 59 2.49 3.13 1.44
CA CYS A 59 2.63 2.78 0.02
C CYS A 59 2.49 4.01 -0.88
N SER A 60 1.48 4.87 -0.64
CA SER A 60 1.29 6.11 -1.41
C SER A 60 2.47 7.07 -1.28
N ALA A 61 3.19 7.07 -0.15
CA ALA A 61 4.41 7.85 -0.02
C ALA A 61 5.46 7.44 -1.05
N CYS A 62 5.59 6.13 -1.34
CA CYS A 62 6.50 5.64 -2.37
C CYS A 62 5.98 5.82 -3.80
N GLU A 63 4.66 5.73 -4.02
CA GLU A 63 4.06 6.05 -5.32
C GLU A 63 4.32 7.52 -5.71
N ILE A 64 4.24 8.43 -4.73
CA ILE A 64 4.48 9.86 -4.94
C ILE A 64 5.98 10.15 -5.11
N LYS A 65 6.83 9.54 -4.29
CA LYS A 65 8.30 9.75 -4.31
C LYS A 65 9.02 8.97 -5.41
N GLN A 66 8.30 8.11 -6.13
CA GLN A 66 8.84 7.27 -7.19
C GLN A 66 10.01 6.41 -6.66
N CYS A 67 9.79 5.72 -5.53
CA CYS A 67 10.84 4.97 -4.81
C CYS A 67 11.62 4.04 -5.75
N ASP A 68 12.94 4.26 -5.85
CA ASP A 68 13.87 3.58 -6.77
C ASP A 68 13.40 3.50 -8.24
N THR A 69 12.53 4.43 -8.67
CA THR A 69 11.87 4.41 -9.99
C THR A 69 11.08 3.13 -10.30
N SER A 70 10.76 2.35 -9.26
CA SER A 70 10.07 1.06 -9.34
C SER A 70 8.65 1.10 -8.80
N VAL A 71 8.27 2.16 -8.08
CA VAL A 71 6.95 2.34 -7.49
C VAL A 71 6.33 3.63 -7.98
N GLY A 72 5.07 3.59 -8.39
CA GLY A 72 4.36 4.77 -8.89
C GLY A 72 4.76 5.18 -10.30
N PHE A 73 4.38 6.40 -10.67
CA PHE A 73 4.56 6.90 -12.03
C PHE A 73 6.04 7.11 -12.40
N GLY A 74 6.32 7.25 -13.70
CA GLY A 74 7.58 7.79 -14.21
C GLY A 74 8.77 6.85 -14.19
N GLY A 75 8.55 5.56 -14.00
CA GLY A 75 9.56 4.51 -14.13
C GLY A 75 9.00 3.24 -14.76
N SER A 76 9.91 2.30 -15.04
CA SER A 76 9.62 0.93 -15.49
C SER A 76 8.55 0.83 -16.60
N PRO A 77 8.74 1.51 -17.76
CA PRO A 77 7.79 1.40 -18.86
C PRO A 77 7.81 0.00 -19.50
N ASP A 78 6.65 -0.43 -20.02
CA ASP A 78 6.48 -1.63 -20.84
C ASP A 78 7.18 -1.50 -22.21
N GLU A 79 7.14 -2.56 -23.02
CA GLU A 79 7.76 -2.57 -24.35
C GLU A 79 7.13 -1.55 -25.31
N GLN A 80 5.91 -1.08 -25.03
CA GLN A 80 5.23 -0.02 -25.76
C GLN A 80 5.48 1.37 -25.14
N GLY A 81 6.36 1.48 -24.15
CA GLY A 81 6.75 2.73 -23.50
C GLY A 81 5.76 3.23 -22.45
N ASN A 82 4.80 2.42 -22.03
CA ASN A 82 3.78 2.82 -21.05
C ASN A 82 4.14 2.35 -19.66
N THR A 83 3.99 3.22 -18.67
CA THR A 83 3.98 2.81 -17.27
C THR A 83 2.57 2.33 -16.92
N SER A 84 2.46 1.07 -16.47
CA SER A 84 1.29 0.50 -15.83
C SER A 84 1.64 0.08 -14.40
N LEU A 85 0.68 0.17 -13.50
CA LEU A 85 0.91 -0.03 -12.07
C LEU A 85 0.03 -1.14 -11.50
N ASP A 86 0.58 -1.85 -10.52
CA ASP A 86 -0.09 -2.92 -9.79
C ASP A 86 -0.06 -2.59 -8.29
N ALA A 87 -1.14 -2.89 -7.58
CA ALA A 87 -1.18 -2.76 -6.12
C ALA A 87 -2.16 -3.74 -5.49
N MET A 88 -1.90 -4.12 -4.24
CA MET A 88 -2.75 -5.01 -3.45
C MET A 88 -2.73 -4.56 -2.00
N ILE A 89 -3.88 -4.62 -1.34
CA ILE A 89 -4.03 -4.42 0.09
C ILE A 89 -4.92 -5.51 0.69
N MET A 90 -4.57 -5.96 1.89
CA MET A 90 -5.28 -7.02 2.61
C MET A 90 -5.59 -6.59 4.04
N ASP A 91 -6.82 -6.86 4.48
CA ASP A 91 -7.20 -6.78 5.87
C ASP A 91 -7.00 -8.15 6.54
N GLY A 92 -5.99 -8.25 7.40
CA GLY A 92 -5.71 -9.49 8.13
C GLY A 92 -6.80 -9.92 9.13
N ARG A 93 -7.71 -9.02 9.52
CA ARG A 93 -8.82 -9.37 10.43
C ARG A 93 -9.96 -10.09 9.71
N THR A 94 -10.30 -9.62 8.51
CA THR A 94 -11.43 -10.13 7.73
C THR A 94 -11.01 -11.07 6.61
N MET A 95 -9.71 -11.11 6.29
CA MET A 95 -9.13 -11.76 5.11
C MET A 95 -9.61 -11.15 3.78
N ASN A 96 -10.26 -9.99 3.81
CA ASN A 96 -10.66 -9.28 2.60
C ASN A 96 -9.42 -8.70 1.90
N VAL A 97 -9.42 -8.77 0.57
CA VAL A 97 -8.34 -8.30 -0.29
C VAL A 97 -8.95 -7.42 -1.37
N GLY A 98 -8.29 -6.29 -1.64
CA GLY A 98 -8.52 -5.49 -2.84
C GLY A 98 -7.23 -5.33 -3.59
N ALA A 99 -7.28 -5.51 -4.90
CA ALA A 99 -6.13 -5.52 -5.76
C ALA A 99 -6.48 -4.92 -7.11
N VAL A 100 -5.46 -4.35 -7.75
CA VAL A 100 -5.52 -3.84 -9.10
C VAL A 100 -4.26 -4.23 -9.86
N ALA A 101 -4.41 -4.50 -11.16
CA ALA A 101 -3.29 -4.85 -12.04
C ALA A 101 -3.40 -4.14 -13.39
N ASN A 102 -2.26 -3.83 -13.99
CA ASN A 102 -2.13 -3.14 -15.28
C ASN A 102 -2.94 -1.82 -15.31
N VAL A 103 -2.88 -1.04 -14.21
CA VAL A 103 -3.61 0.22 -14.08
C VAL A 103 -2.91 1.31 -14.88
N ARG A 104 -3.67 2.01 -15.72
CA ARG A 104 -3.18 3.14 -16.51
C ARG A 104 -3.72 4.46 -15.96
N ASN A 105 -2.95 5.52 -16.15
CA ASN A 105 -3.36 6.89 -15.87
C ASN A 105 -3.86 7.18 -14.44
N VAL A 106 -3.48 6.42 -13.42
CA VAL A 106 -3.84 6.69 -12.02
C VAL A 106 -2.60 6.58 -11.15
N LYS A 107 -2.25 7.64 -10.42
CA LYS A 107 -1.01 7.67 -9.63
C LYS A 107 -1.12 6.97 -8.28
N ASN A 108 -2.27 7.08 -7.60
CA ASN A 108 -2.49 6.50 -6.27
C ASN A 108 -3.17 5.13 -6.39
N VAL A 109 -2.39 4.10 -6.70
CA VAL A 109 -2.92 2.79 -7.12
C VAL A 109 -3.23 1.90 -5.93
N ILE A 110 -2.49 2.03 -4.82
CA ILE A 110 -2.86 1.41 -3.54
C ILE A 110 -4.18 1.97 -2.99
N GLY A 111 -4.47 3.25 -3.22
CA GLY A 111 -5.75 3.86 -2.90
C GLY A 111 -6.91 3.24 -3.72
N VAL A 112 -6.70 2.99 -5.01
CA VAL A 112 -7.69 2.29 -5.83
C VAL A 112 -7.88 0.84 -5.35
N ALA A 113 -6.79 0.12 -5.07
CA ALA A 113 -6.87 -1.22 -4.49
C ALA A 113 -7.66 -1.24 -3.17
N ARG A 114 -7.50 -0.21 -2.33
CA ARG A 114 -8.32 -0.01 -1.13
C ARG A 114 -9.81 0.15 -1.46
N HIS A 115 -10.15 0.89 -2.52
CA HIS A 115 -11.55 1.04 -2.94
C HIS A 115 -12.13 -0.24 -3.54
N VAL A 116 -11.31 -1.08 -4.20
CA VAL A 116 -11.75 -2.44 -4.60
C VAL A 116 -12.17 -3.25 -3.38
N LEU A 117 -11.38 -3.22 -2.30
CA LEU A 117 -11.67 -3.90 -1.03
C LEU A 117 -12.97 -3.39 -0.38
N GLU A 118 -13.19 -2.08 -0.39
CA GLU A 118 -14.29 -1.44 0.36
C GLU A 118 -15.62 -1.43 -0.40
N TYR A 119 -15.59 -1.23 -1.71
CA TYR A 119 -16.79 -0.88 -2.50
C TYR A 119 -17.20 -1.95 -3.51
N THR A 120 -16.48 -3.07 -3.58
CA THR A 120 -16.80 -4.16 -4.50
C THR A 120 -16.88 -5.50 -3.78
N ARG A 121 -17.45 -6.50 -4.45
CA ARG A 121 -17.38 -7.91 -4.03
C ARG A 121 -16.26 -8.68 -4.74
N HIS A 122 -15.48 -8.00 -5.57
CA HIS A 122 -14.37 -8.57 -6.30
C HIS A 122 -13.07 -8.41 -5.50
N THR A 123 -12.10 -9.28 -5.77
CA THR A 123 -10.77 -9.18 -5.15
C THR A 123 -9.79 -8.41 -6.03
N LEU A 124 -9.85 -8.60 -7.35
CA LEU A 124 -8.92 -8.03 -8.31
C LEU A 124 -9.69 -7.43 -9.48
N LEU A 125 -9.34 -6.20 -9.85
CA LEU A 125 -9.68 -5.60 -11.14
C LEU A 125 -8.41 -5.43 -11.97
N ALA A 126 -8.48 -5.58 -13.29
CA ALA A 126 -7.29 -5.51 -14.13
C ALA A 126 -7.55 -4.80 -15.47
N GLY A 127 -6.50 -4.16 -16.00
CA GLY A 127 -6.50 -3.48 -17.29
C GLY A 127 -7.17 -2.11 -17.27
N ASP A 128 -7.57 -1.66 -18.46
CA ASP A 128 -8.00 -0.27 -18.67
C ASP A 128 -9.29 0.09 -17.91
N GLN A 129 -10.15 -0.90 -17.63
CA GLN A 129 -11.39 -0.68 -16.88
C GLN A 129 -11.14 -0.27 -15.42
N VAL A 130 -9.94 -0.53 -14.88
CA VAL A 130 -9.59 -0.08 -13.54
C VAL A 130 -9.53 1.44 -13.47
N SER A 131 -9.10 2.11 -14.54
CA SER A 131 -9.04 3.57 -14.60
C SER A 131 -10.45 4.20 -14.56
N GLU A 132 -11.42 3.56 -15.20
CA GLU A 132 -12.83 3.96 -15.14
C GLU A 132 -13.37 3.82 -13.71
N PHE A 133 -13.16 2.65 -13.09
CA PHE A 133 -13.50 2.44 -11.68
C PHE A 133 -12.82 3.48 -10.76
N ALA A 134 -11.53 3.74 -10.97
CA ALA A 134 -10.80 4.74 -10.19
C ALA A 134 -11.41 6.14 -10.36
N GLN A 135 -11.79 6.52 -11.58
CA GLN A 135 -12.45 7.80 -11.84
C GLN A 135 -13.82 7.88 -11.14
N GLU A 136 -14.63 6.82 -11.19
CA GLU A 136 -15.92 6.75 -10.48
C GLU A 136 -15.75 6.86 -8.96
N MET A 137 -14.62 6.35 -8.44
CA MET A 137 -14.22 6.46 -7.04
C MET A 137 -13.57 7.81 -6.68
N GLY A 138 -13.45 8.73 -7.65
CA GLY A 138 -12.93 10.09 -7.42
C GLY A 138 -11.42 10.26 -7.54
N PHE A 139 -10.70 9.25 -8.06
CA PHE A 139 -9.27 9.38 -8.36
C PHE A 139 -9.08 10.13 -9.69
N PRO A 140 -8.16 11.12 -9.75
CA PRO A 140 -7.89 11.83 -10.99
C PRO A 140 -7.17 10.93 -12.00
N LEU A 141 -7.54 11.08 -13.27
CA LEU A 141 -6.80 10.47 -14.37
C LEU A 141 -5.64 11.38 -14.77
N GLU A 142 -4.41 10.88 -14.61
CA GLU A 142 -3.18 11.61 -14.86
C GLU A 142 -2.15 10.72 -15.57
N SER A 143 -1.40 11.29 -16.51
CA SER A 143 -0.32 10.56 -17.19
C SER A 143 0.68 9.98 -16.18
N LEU A 144 1.00 8.69 -16.36
CA LEU A 144 2.05 8.01 -15.60
C LEU A 144 3.43 8.16 -16.25
N GLN A 145 3.50 8.64 -17.49
CA GLN A 145 4.78 8.87 -18.18
C GLN A 145 5.44 10.16 -17.71
N THR A 146 6.76 10.10 -17.60
CA THR A 146 7.68 11.23 -17.42
C THR A 146 8.74 11.23 -18.52
N THR A 147 9.48 12.33 -18.67
CA THR A 147 10.65 12.38 -19.55
C THR A 147 11.66 11.28 -19.22
N ALA A 148 11.85 10.96 -17.93
CA ALA A 148 12.76 9.90 -17.50
C ALA A 148 12.32 8.51 -17.99
N SER A 149 11.06 8.13 -17.77
CA SER A 149 10.52 6.85 -18.28
C SER A 149 10.60 6.74 -19.80
N ARG A 150 10.31 7.84 -20.52
CA ARG A 150 10.44 7.86 -21.99
C ARG A 150 11.88 7.64 -22.44
N GLN A 151 12.84 8.25 -21.75
CA GLN A 151 14.26 8.06 -22.04
C GLN A 151 14.72 6.61 -21.75
N GLN A 152 14.22 6.00 -20.67
CA GLN A 152 14.51 4.58 -20.36
C GLN A 152 14.06 3.67 -21.51
N TRP A 153 12.83 3.85 -21.98
CA TRP A 153 12.30 3.08 -23.11
C TRP A 153 13.05 3.36 -24.43
N GLN A 154 13.36 4.62 -24.73
CA GLN A 154 14.14 4.98 -25.92
C GLN A 154 15.55 4.36 -25.91
N ASN A 155 16.21 4.34 -24.75
CA ASN A 155 17.51 3.69 -24.59
C ASN A 155 17.41 2.18 -24.81
N TRP A 156 16.34 1.55 -24.32
CA TRP A 156 16.08 0.13 -24.54
C TRP A 156 15.82 -0.21 -26.01
N LEU A 157 15.03 0.63 -26.72
CA LEU A 157 14.84 0.51 -28.16
C LEU A 157 16.16 0.65 -28.93
N ALA A 158 16.98 1.64 -28.57
CA ALA A 158 18.30 1.84 -29.15
C ALA A 158 19.24 0.65 -28.88
N ASN A 159 19.01 -0.09 -27.80
CA ASN A 159 19.72 -1.31 -27.44
C ASN A 159 19.09 -2.58 -28.05
N ASN A 160 18.42 -2.47 -29.21
CA ASN A 160 17.78 -3.58 -29.92
C ASN A 160 16.77 -4.36 -29.07
N CYS A 161 16.01 -3.64 -28.23
CA CYS A 161 15.02 -4.23 -27.34
C CYS A 161 15.61 -5.27 -26.37
N GLN A 162 16.85 -5.08 -25.90
CA GLN A 162 17.51 -5.99 -24.97
C GLN A 162 17.72 -5.37 -23.57
N PRO A 163 17.43 -6.12 -22.48
CA PRO A 163 16.81 -7.46 -22.46
C PRO A 163 15.29 -7.43 -22.74
N ASN A 164 14.67 -8.58 -23.05
CA ASN A 164 13.21 -8.72 -23.12
C ASN A 164 12.73 -10.10 -22.63
N PHE A 165 11.40 -10.29 -22.55
CA PHE A 165 10.75 -11.48 -21.97
C PHE A 165 9.86 -12.24 -22.97
N TRP A 166 10.15 -12.16 -24.28
CA TRP A 166 9.46 -12.95 -25.30
C TRP A 166 9.75 -14.45 -25.20
#